data_AF-A0A7W5H9R0-F1
#
_entry.id   AF-A0A7W5H9R0-F1
#
_cell.length_a   1.000
_cell.length_b   1.000
_cell.length_c   1.000
_cell.angle_alpha   90.00
_cell.angle_beta   90.00
_cell.angle_gamma   90.00
#
_symmetry.space_group_name_H-M   'P 1'
#
loop_
_entity.id
_entity.type
_entity.pdbx_description
1 polymer ?
#
loop_
_entity_poly.entity_id
_entity_poly.type
_entity_poly.pdbx_seq_one_letter_code
_entity_poly.pdbx_strand_id
1 'polypeptide(L)'
;MNEPQKVTRYCPECKAKVTAEKHKFAKPQICPKCKTRVLFVDYVNVRPELTPDLVEFVDSGNPLMQPKVQLIALFAVVALAIGFIGAASSGITLALFIVAAITFALGVAGVAYWLDHSTEANQLRQSYRSLLETAEELHRQQTALVQQCHGFQTNFGELVDAEKAAIQKQHARLLADAAAEREMAADEWSAVQDRVSEAMDEAKTEIASYEAAAAAIATKYLAEVRKGIKSKLNSNNYHKQLETYEKAVEFCGKKGYPVEPEIYESVKAELKEDYAEAVRKEVQRAEQARIREQIKEEQKAERELEREMKRIAAERQAIEKALAEALAQSQDEHSAEVEELRRRLQEAESKGQRAMSMLA
;
A
#
# COMPACT_ATOMS: atom_id res chain seq x y z
N MET A 1 24.06 66.63 -28.58
CA MET A 1 23.62 65.22 -28.63
C MET A 1 24.46 64.53 -29.68
N ASN A 2 25.25 63.52 -29.31
CA ASN A 2 26.08 62.80 -30.28
C ASN A 2 25.20 61.86 -31.10
N GLU A 3 25.25 61.95 -32.43
CA GLU A 3 24.58 60.98 -33.29
C GLU A 3 25.13 59.56 -33.00
N PRO A 4 24.27 58.54 -32.94
CA PRO A 4 24.70 57.18 -32.66
C PRO A 4 25.59 56.67 -33.80
N GLN A 5 26.85 56.35 -33.47
CA GLN A 5 27.81 55.80 -34.42
C GLN A 5 27.32 54.46 -34.97
N LYS A 6 27.02 54.43 -36.28
CA LYS A 6 26.74 53.21 -37.03
C LYS A 6 28.06 52.52 -37.34
N VAL A 7 28.19 51.26 -36.96
CA VAL A 7 29.36 50.43 -37.28
C VAL A 7 28.98 49.33 -38.26
N THR A 8 29.90 48.98 -39.14
CA THR A 8 29.72 47.87 -40.08
C THR A 8 30.40 46.62 -39.52
N ARG A 9 29.69 45.50 -39.50
CA ARG A 9 30.20 44.18 -39.15
C ARG A 9 29.91 43.18 -40.27
N TYR A 10 30.59 42.05 -40.26
CA TYR A 10 30.38 40.99 -41.27
C TYR A 10 29.80 39.74 -40.61
N CYS A 11 28.87 39.10 -41.31
CA CYS A 11 28.35 37.81 -40.89
C CYS A 11 29.45 36.74 -41.03
N PRO A 12 29.78 35.97 -39.97
CA PRO A 12 30.80 34.92 -40.04
C PRO A 12 30.42 33.81 -41.05
N GLU A 13 29.13 33.52 -41.21
CA GLU A 13 28.64 32.45 -42.08
C GLU A 13 28.68 32.83 -43.56
N CYS A 14 28.03 33.95 -43.93
CA CYS A 14 27.83 34.30 -45.34
C CYS A 14 28.60 35.53 -45.81
N LYS A 15 29.48 36.08 -44.97
CA LYS A 15 30.30 37.27 -45.22
C LYS A 15 29.50 38.53 -45.61
N ALA A 16 28.19 38.54 -45.35
CA ALA A 16 27.34 39.69 -45.64
C ALA A 16 27.70 40.88 -44.75
N LYS A 17 27.85 42.05 -45.37
CA LYS A 17 28.05 43.33 -44.69
C LYS A 17 26.75 43.77 -44.01
N VAL A 18 26.79 44.03 -42.71
CA VAL A 18 25.65 44.52 -41.92
C VAL A 18 26.06 45.77 -41.18
N THR A 19 25.31 46.85 -41.36
CA THR A 19 25.57 48.14 -40.71
C THR A 19 24.46 48.41 -39.70
N ALA A 20 24.81 48.51 -38.42
CA ALA A 20 23.88 48.79 -37.33
C ALA A 20 24.57 49.59 -36.22
N GLU A 21 23.81 50.00 -35.21
CA GLU A 21 24.38 50.68 -34.04
C GLU A 21 25.25 49.73 -33.21
N LYS A 22 26.39 50.21 -32.69
CA LYS A 22 27.40 49.38 -32.00
C LYS A 22 26.81 48.46 -30.92
N HIS A 23 25.85 48.95 -30.15
CA HIS A 23 25.22 48.17 -29.08
C HIS A 23 24.36 47.00 -29.59
N LYS A 24 23.84 47.06 -30.83
CA LYS A 24 23.04 45.98 -31.41
C LYS A 24 23.87 44.73 -31.69
N PHE A 25 25.18 44.89 -31.91
CA PHE A 25 26.11 43.79 -32.12
C PHE A 25 26.61 43.14 -30.82
N ALA A 26 26.28 43.68 -29.65
CA ALA A 26 26.63 43.08 -28.35
C ALA A 26 25.83 41.81 -28.04
N LYS A 27 24.73 41.57 -28.77
CA LYS A 27 23.91 40.36 -28.67
C LYS A 27 23.90 39.66 -30.04
N PRO A 28 23.75 38.33 -30.09
CA PRO A 28 23.58 37.61 -31.35
C PRO A 28 22.39 38.18 -32.15
N GLN A 29 22.63 38.53 -33.41
CA GLN A 29 21.62 39.07 -34.31
C GLN A 29 21.38 38.12 -35.48
N ILE A 30 20.18 38.15 -36.06
CA ILE A 30 19.87 37.36 -37.25
C ILE A 30 20.49 38.05 -38.46
N CYS A 31 21.30 37.33 -39.23
CA CYS A 31 21.87 37.88 -40.45
C CYS A 31 20.80 38.12 -41.51
N PRO A 32 20.71 39.32 -42.11
CA PRO A 32 19.70 39.62 -43.12
C PRO A 32 19.85 38.81 -44.41
N LYS A 33 21.05 38.28 -44.69
CA LYS A 33 21.33 37.49 -45.91
C LYS A 33 21.09 35.99 -45.70
N CYS A 34 21.68 35.38 -44.67
CA CYS A 34 21.59 33.93 -44.45
C CYS A 34 20.57 33.50 -43.39
N LYS A 35 19.92 34.43 -42.69
CA LYS A 35 18.95 34.17 -41.59
C LYS A 35 19.50 33.39 -40.40
N THR A 36 20.79 33.07 -40.36
CA THR A 36 21.45 32.47 -39.20
C THR A 36 21.59 33.50 -38.08
N ARG A 37 21.32 33.10 -36.84
CA ARG A 37 21.60 33.91 -35.64
C ARG A 37 23.10 33.84 -35.34
N VAL A 38 23.80 34.93 -35.57
CA VAL A 38 25.27 35.01 -35.47
C VAL A 38 25.68 36.17 -34.58
N LEU A 39 26.81 36.01 -33.89
CA LEU A 39 27.48 37.14 -33.27
C LEU A 39 28.31 37.84 -34.33
N PHE A 40 27.95 39.08 -34.65
CA PHE A 40 28.64 39.88 -35.65
C PHE A 40 29.98 40.38 -35.10
N VAL A 41 31.04 39.67 -35.45
CA VAL A 41 32.40 40.01 -35.03
C VAL A 41 32.87 41.26 -35.77
N ASP A 42 33.59 42.13 -35.06
CA ASP A 42 34.34 43.20 -35.72
C ASP A 42 35.52 42.57 -36.42
N TYR A 43 35.37 42.32 -37.71
CA TYR A 43 36.53 42.05 -38.55
C TYR A 43 37.20 43.36 -38.98
N VAL A 44 36.78 44.53 -38.47
CA VAL A 44 37.39 45.81 -38.81
C VAL A 44 38.83 45.81 -38.30
N ASN A 45 39.70 45.65 -39.29
CA ASN A 45 40.98 46.30 -39.42
C ASN A 45 41.79 46.35 -38.12
N VAL A 46 42.42 45.23 -37.78
CA VAL A 46 43.86 45.32 -37.47
C VAL A 46 44.61 45.57 -38.77
N ARG A 47 44.20 46.59 -39.55
CA ARG A 47 45.21 47.35 -40.25
C ARG A 47 45.89 48.05 -39.09
N PRO A 48 47.17 47.78 -38.80
CA PRO A 48 47.87 48.63 -37.86
C PRO A 48 47.55 50.06 -38.27
N GLU A 49 47.10 50.89 -37.33
CA GLU A 49 46.94 52.31 -37.60
C GLU A 49 48.30 52.77 -38.11
N LEU A 50 48.42 52.92 -39.43
CA LEU A 50 49.65 53.40 -40.03
C LEU A 50 49.78 54.81 -39.48
N THR A 51 50.93 55.10 -38.89
CA THR A 51 51.23 56.47 -38.49
C THR A 51 51.01 57.37 -39.72
N PRO A 52 50.57 58.62 -39.54
CA PRO A 52 50.33 59.54 -40.66
C PRO A 52 51.49 59.58 -41.66
N ASP A 53 52.71 59.49 -41.14
CA ASP A 53 53.96 59.43 -41.91
C ASP A 53 54.05 58.22 -42.85
N LEU A 54 53.58 57.05 -42.41
CA LEU A 54 53.55 55.84 -43.24
C LEU A 54 52.44 55.89 -44.30
N VAL A 55 51.29 56.50 -43.99
CA VAL A 55 50.21 56.68 -44.97
C VAL A 55 50.69 57.59 -46.10
N GLU A 56 51.32 58.72 -45.77
CA GLU A 56 51.90 59.65 -46.74
C GLU A 56 53.03 58.99 -47.56
N PHE A 57 53.84 58.13 -46.93
CA PHE A 57 54.89 57.37 -47.61
C PHE A 57 54.35 56.33 -48.60
N VAL A 58 53.27 55.63 -48.25
CA VAL A 58 52.63 54.63 -49.12
C VAL A 58 51.90 55.31 -50.28
N ASP A 59 51.18 56.39 -50.02
CA ASP A 59 50.40 57.11 -51.04
C ASP A 59 51.29 57.89 -52.03
N SER A 60 52.45 58.41 -51.60
CA SER A 60 53.36 59.15 -52.47
C SER A 60 54.10 58.28 -53.49
N GLY A 61 54.16 56.95 -53.30
CA GLY A 61 54.58 55.92 -54.25
C GLY A 61 56.05 55.93 -54.70
N ASN A 62 56.66 57.11 -54.79
CA ASN A 62 58.00 57.36 -55.28
C ASN A 62 58.64 58.51 -54.47
N PRO A 63 59.80 58.30 -53.82
CA PRO A 63 60.46 59.33 -53.01
C PRO A 63 60.80 60.61 -53.79
N LEU A 64 60.89 60.52 -55.13
CA LEU A 64 61.10 61.67 -56.02
C LEU A 64 59.89 62.62 -56.10
N MET A 65 58.70 62.18 -55.71
CA MET A 65 57.48 63.00 -55.70
C MET A 65 57.27 63.74 -54.39
N GLN A 66 58.12 63.54 -53.38
CA GLN A 66 58.04 64.33 -52.16
C GLN A 66 58.39 65.79 -52.46
N PRO A 67 57.55 66.76 -52.07
CA PRO A 67 57.76 68.17 -52.41
C PRO A 67 59.10 68.70 -51.91
N LYS A 68 59.61 68.19 -50.78
CA LYS A 68 60.94 68.54 -50.24
C LYS A 68 62.08 68.12 -51.18
N VAL A 69 62.01 66.91 -51.73
CA VAL A 69 63.04 66.37 -52.65
C VAL A 69 63.00 67.09 -53.98
N GLN A 70 61.80 67.39 -54.50
CA GLN A 70 61.64 68.20 -55.71
C GLN A 70 62.23 69.60 -55.53
N LEU A 71 62.06 70.21 -54.36
CA LEU A 71 62.55 71.54 -54.05
C LEU A 71 64.09 71.55 -53.94
N ILE A 72 64.70 70.52 -53.35
CA ILE A 72 66.17 70.34 -53.31
C ILE A 72 66.73 70.11 -54.72
N ALA A 73 66.09 69.25 -55.52
CA ALA A 73 66.50 68.99 -56.91
C ALA A 73 66.42 70.27 -57.76
N LEU A 74 65.36 71.05 -57.59
CA LEU A 74 65.20 72.35 -58.26
C LEU A 74 66.30 73.33 -57.84
N PHE A 75 66.61 73.44 -56.54
CA PHE A 75 67.71 74.28 -56.06
C PHE A 75 69.06 73.87 -56.62
N ALA A 76 69.34 72.57 -56.73
CA ALA A 76 70.58 72.06 -57.32
C ALA A 76 70.70 72.42 -58.81
N VAL A 77 69.60 72.32 -59.57
CA VAL A 77 69.55 72.72 -60.99
C VAL A 77 69.77 74.23 -61.15
N VAL A 78 69.13 75.06 -60.31
CA VAL A 78 69.29 76.52 -60.32
C VAL A 78 70.73 76.91 -59.97
N ALA A 79 71.33 76.29 -58.94
CA ALA A 79 72.71 76.56 -58.54
C ALA A 79 73.71 76.20 -59.66
N LEU A 80 73.50 75.07 -60.36
CA LEU A 80 74.30 74.69 -61.53
C LEU A 80 74.16 75.70 -62.68
N ALA A 81 72.94 76.17 -62.96
CA ALA A 81 72.70 77.18 -64.00
C ALA A 81 73.39 78.51 -63.69
N ILE A 82 73.31 79.00 -62.44
CA ILE A 82 73.99 80.22 -62.00
C ILE A 82 75.51 80.04 -62.10
N GLY A 83 76.04 78.90 -61.65
CA GLY A 83 77.46 78.56 -61.78
C GLY A 83 77.93 78.57 -63.24
N PHE A 84 77.13 78.03 -64.17
CA PHE A 84 77.44 78.00 -65.59
C PHE A 84 77.43 79.40 -66.23
N ILE A 85 76.47 80.26 -65.86
CA ILE A 85 76.40 81.65 -66.35
C ILE A 85 77.58 82.48 -65.81
N GLY A 86 77.96 82.29 -64.55
CA GLY A 86 79.15 82.90 -63.96
C GLY A 86 80.46 82.44 -64.61
N ALA A 87 80.52 81.17 -65.04
CA ALA A 87 81.64 80.58 -65.78
C ALA A 87 81.90 81.29 -67.10
N ALA A 88 80.84 81.46 -67.88
CA ALA A 88 80.89 81.97 -69.24
C ALA A 88 81.30 83.46 -69.30
N SER A 89 81.15 84.20 -68.20
CA SER A 89 81.32 85.66 -68.16
C SER A 89 82.63 86.14 -67.55
N SER A 90 83.29 85.36 -66.68
CA SER A 90 84.33 85.91 -65.79
C SER A 90 85.78 85.50 -66.07
N GLY A 91 86.06 84.48 -66.88
CA GLY A 91 87.45 84.02 -67.14
C GLY A 91 88.20 83.52 -65.90
N ILE A 92 87.53 83.38 -64.75
CA ILE A 92 88.11 82.92 -63.49
C ILE A 92 87.94 81.40 -63.40
N THR A 93 88.97 80.66 -63.81
CA THR A 93 88.96 79.19 -63.79
C THR A 93 88.87 78.60 -62.38
N LEU A 94 89.41 79.29 -61.36
CA LEU A 94 89.49 78.76 -60.00
C LEU A 94 88.15 78.72 -59.25
N ALA A 95 87.28 79.72 -59.48
CA ALA A 95 85.94 79.76 -58.91
C ALA A 95 85.06 78.60 -59.42
N LEU A 96 85.26 78.19 -60.68
CA LEU A 96 84.53 77.07 -61.28
C LEU A 96 84.92 75.73 -60.69
N PHE A 97 86.19 75.52 -60.36
CA PHE A 97 86.60 74.29 -59.66
C PHE A 97 85.98 74.19 -58.26
N ILE A 98 85.83 75.31 -57.55
CA ILE A 98 85.19 75.32 -56.22
C ILE A 98 83.70 75.02 -56.35
N VAL A 99 82.99 75.67 -57.28
CA VAL A 99 81.56 75.40 -57.52
C VAL A 99 81.36 73.96 -57.99
N ALA A 100 82.18 73.47 -58.91
CA ALA A 100 82.13 72.08 -59.38
C ALA A 100 82.37 71.10 -58.23
N ALA A 101 83.37 71.34 -57.37
CA ALA A 101 83.65 70.49 -56.22
C ALA A 101 82.49 70.47 -55.19
N ILE A 102 81.88 71.63 -54.91
CA ILE A 102 80.72 71.72 -54.02
C ILE A 102 79.51 70.99 -54.63
N THR A 103 79.22 71.20 -55.91
CA THR A 103 78.11 70.51 -56.59
C THR A 103 78.33 69.00 -56.65
N PHE A 104 79.57 68.55 -56.85
CA PHE A 104 79.91 67.13 -56.82
C PHE A 104 79.74 66.54 -55.43
N ALA A 105 80.24 67.21 -54.38
CA ALA A 105 80.08 66.77 -53.00
C ALA A 105 78.59 66.71 -52.59
N LEU A 106 77.80 67.71 -52.96
CA LEU A 106 76.35 67.72 -52.73
C LEU A 106 75.62 66.63 -53.54
N GLY A 107 76.05 66.38 -54.78
CA GLY A 107 75.53 65.29 -55.60
C GLY A 107 75.79 63.92 -54.98
N VAL A 108 77.02 63.68 -54.50
CA VAL A 108 77.38 62.43 -53.81
C VAL A 108 76.60 62.28 -52.50
N ALA A 109 76.48 63.34 -51.69
CA ALA A 109 75.69 63.32 -50.47
C ALA A 109 74.19 63.07 -50.74
N GLY A 110 73.64 63.68 -51.79
CA GLY A 110 72.24 63.47 -52.21
C GLY A 110 71.98 62.04 -52.70
N VAL A 111 72.90 61.46 -53.47
CA VAL A 111 72.81 60.05 -53.89
C VAL A 111 72.94 59.11 -52.69
N ALA A 112 73.87 59.38 -51.76
CA ALA A 112 74.02 58.58 -50.55
C ALA A 112 72.75 58.62 -49.68
N TYR A 113 72.18 59.82 -49.45
CA TYR A 113 70.92 59.99 -48.73
C TYR A 113 69.75 59.30 -49.44
N TRP A 114 69.68 59.39 -50.78
CA TRP A 114 68.64 58.71 -51.56
C TRP A 114 68.77 57.20 -51.49
N LEU A 115 69.99 56.66 -51.59
CA LEU A 115 70.24 55.23 -51.46
C LEU A 115 69.84 54.74 -50.06
N ASP A 116 70.27 55.42 -49.00
CA ASP A 116 69.94 55.09 -47.61
C ASP A 116 68.42 55.09 -47.39
N HIS A 117 67.75 56.18 -47.76
CA HIS A 117 66.29 56.30 -47.62
C HIS A 117 65.52 55.31 -48.50
N SER A 118 66.03 54.98 -49.69
CA SER A 118 65.43 53.95 -50.56
C SER A 118 65.55 52.54 -49.96
N THR A 119 66.64 52.26 -49.24
CA THR A 119 66.81 50.97 -48.56
C THR A 119 65.89 50.85 -47.35
N GLU A 120 65.78 51.90 -46.52
CA GLU A 120 64.82 51.94 -45.40
C GLU A 120 63.37 51.82 -45.89
N ALA A 121 63.01 52.55 -46.94
CA ALA A 121 61.72 52.47 -47.61
C ALA A 121 61.37 51.04 -48.07
N ASN A 122 62.33 50.35 -48.69
CA ASN A 122 62.13 48.98 -49.16
C ASN A 122 62.03 47.99 -48.00
N GLN A 123 62.83 48.16 -46.95
CA GLN A 123 62.72 47.38 -45.71
C GLN A 123 61.35 47.58 -45.05
N LEU A 124 60.87 48.81 -44.97
CA LEU A 124 59.56 49.14 -44.42
C LEU A 124 58.44 48.50 -45.24
N ARG A 125 58.49 48.59 -46.58
CA ARG A 125 57.53 47.92 -47.47
C ARG A 125 57.56 46.40 -47.33
N GLN A 126 58.73 45.80 -47.18
CA GLN A 126 58.87 44.36 -46.98
C GLN A 126 58.30 43.93 -45.63
N SER A 127 58.59 44.68 -44.55
CA SER A 127 58.02 44.43 -43.22
C SER A 127 56.49 44.54 -43.23
N TYR A 128 55.94 45.54 -43.92
CA TYR A 128 54.51 45.73 -44.07
C TYR A 128 53.86 44.58 -44.84
N ARG A 129 54.48 44.10 -45.94
CA ARG A 129 53.99 42.92 -46.66
C ARG A 129 54.02 41.67 -45.79
N SER A 130 55.09 41.43 -45.04
CA SER A 130 55.15 40.27 -44.12
C SER A 130 54.11 40.34 -43.00
N LEU A 131 53.80 41.54 -42.50
CA LEU A 131 52.73 41.74 -41.51
C LEU A 131 51.36 41.47 -42.12
N LEU A 132 51.11 41.91 -43.36
CA LEU A 132 49.87 41.61 -44.07
C LEU A 132 49.69 40.12 -44.33
N GLU A 133 50.73 39.43 -44.80
CA GLU A 133 50.71 37.98 -45.01
C GLU A 133 50.44 37.23 -43.70
N THR A 134 51.09 37.63 -42.61
CA THR A 134 50.86 37.05 -41.27
C THR A 134 49.44 37.30 -40.79
N ALA A 135 48.90 38.51 -41.00
CA ALA A 135 47.52 38.85 -40.63
C ALA A 135 46.49 38.05 -41.44
N GLU A 136 46.73 37.84 -42.75
CA GLU A 136 45.89 36.99 -43.59
C GLU A 136 45.92 35.53 -43.14
N GLU A 137 47.10 35.01 -42.80
CA GLU A 137 47.25 33.63 -42.32
C GLU A 137 46.55 33.42 -40.97
N LEU A 138 46.73 34.34 -40.01
CA LEU A 138 46.00 34.32 -38.75
C LEU A 138 44.48 34.40 -38.96
N HIS A 139 44.02 35.18 -39.94
CA HIS A 139 42.61 35.26 -40.27
C HIS A 139 42.06 33.94 -40.86
N ARG A 140 42.84 33.26 -41.72
CA ARG A 140 42.49 31.93 -42.23
C ARG A 140 42.42 30.91 -41.11
N GLN A 141 43.40 30.91 -40.20
CA GLN A 141 43.42 30.02 -39.04
C GLN A 141 42.24 30.27 -38.10
N GLN A 142 41.93 31.53 -37.80
CA GLN A 142 40.76 31.88 -36.99
C GLN A 142 39.47 31.42 -37.64
N THR A 143 39.32 31.59 -38.95
CA THR A 143 38.12 31.15 -39.68
C THR A 143 37.99 29.63 -39.68
N ALA A 144 39.09 28.90 -39.88
CA ALA A 144 39.11 27.45 -39.82
C ALA A 144 38.73 26.92 -38.41
N LEU A 145 39.25 27.55 -37.35
CA LEU A 145 38.90 27.21 -35.98
C LEU A 145 37.42 27.47 -35.68
N VAL A 146 36.85 28.59 -36.15
CA VAL A 146 35.42 28.86 -35.98
C VAL A 146 34.56 27.82 -36.71
N GLN A 147 34.94 27.42 -37.92
CA GLN A 147 34.24 26.37 -38.67
C GLN A 147 34.33 25.01 -37.96
N GLN A 148 35.49 24.65 -37.43
CA GLN A 148 35.66 23.42 -36.63
C GLN A 148 34.80 23.46 -35.37
N CYS A 149 34.80 24.57 -34.62
CA CYS A 149 33.95 24.76 -33.45
C CYS A 149 32.47 24.63 -33.79
N HIS A 150 32.03 25.17 -34.93
CA HIS A 150 30.64 25.02 -35.36
C HIS A 150 30.30 23.57 -35.74
N GLY A 151 31.22 22.86 -36.40
CA GLY A 151 31.09 21.42 -36.66
C GLY A 151 30.96 20.59 -35.39
N PHE A 152 31.78 20.87 -34.37
CA PHE A 152 31.66 20.21 -33.06
C PHE A 152 30.32 20.52 -32.39
N GLN A 153 29.84 21.76 -32.46
CA GLN A 153 28.55 22.14 -31.88
C GLN A 153 27.39 21.40 -32.53
N THR A 154 27.39 21.28 -33.87
CA THR A 154 26.35 20.54 -34.61
C THR A 154 26.39 19.06 -34.29
N ASN A 155 27.56 18.42 -34.36
CA ASN A 155 27.71 17.00 -34.04
C ASN A 155 27.31 16.69 -32.59
N PHE A 156 27.67 17.57 -31.65
CA PHE A 156 27.27 17.43 -30.26
C PHE A 156 25.75 17.58 -30.09
N GLY A 157 25.11 18.50 -30.81
CA GLY A 157 23.66 18.65 -30.84
C GLY A 157 22.96 17.38 -31.33
N GLU A 158 23.43 16.81 -32.45
CA GLU A 158 22.89 15.56 -33.00
C GLU A 158 23.04 14.37 -32.04
N LEU A 159 24.20 14.26 -31.36
CA LEU A 159 24.41 13.23 -30.34
C LEU A 159 23.47 13.39 -29.14
N VAL A 160 23.28 14.63 -28.66
CA VAL A 160 22.36 14.91 -27.55
C VAL A 160 20.90 14.60 -27.94
N ASP A 161 20.48 14.95 -29.15
CA ASP A 161 19.13 14.66 -29.64
C ASP A 161 18.91 13.15 -29.83
N ALA A 162 19.91 12.42 -30.33
CA ALA A 162 19.87 10.97 -30.46
C ALA A 162 19.75 10.26 -29.10
N GLU A 163 20.57 10.66 -28.11
CA GLU A 163 20.51 10.12 -26.75
C GLU A 163 19.18 10.46 -26.07
N LYS A 164 18.68 11.70 -26.26
CA LYS A 164 17.37 12.10 -25.72
C LYS A 164 16.24 11.24 -26.31
N ALA A 165 16.28 10.94 -27.61
CA ALA A 165 15.32 10.06 -28.25
C ALA A 165 15.43 8.61 -27.73
N ALA A 166 16.65 8.12 -27.49
CA ALA A 166 16.88 6.80 -26.90
C ALA A 166 16.31 6.69 -25.47
N ILE A 167 16.57 7.70 -24.62
CA ILE A 167 16.04 7.78 -23.25
C ILE A 167 14.51 7.86 -23.28
N GLN A 168 13.92 8.67 -24.17
CA GLN A 168 12.47 8.77 -24.30
C GLN A 168 11.84 7.43 -24.72
N LYS A 169 12.47 6.71 -25.64
CA LYS A 169 12.03 5.38 -26.06
C LYS A 169 12.11 4.37 -24.90
N GLN A 170 13.19 4.39 -24.13
CA GLN A 170 13.34 3.53 -22.95
C GLN A 170 12.30 3.86 -21.87
N HIS A 171 12.05 5.13 -21.62
CA HIS A 171 11.03 5.58 -20.66
C HIS A 171 9.63 5.15 -21.11
N ALA A 172 9.30 5.30 -22.39
CA ALA A 172 8.02 4.84 -22.95
C ALA A 172 7.85 3.32 -22.80
N ARG A 173 8.93 2.55 -23.01
CA ARG A 173 8.92 1.10 -22.79
C ARG A 173 8.66 0.75 -21.33
N LEU A 174 9.37 1.38 -20.39
CA LEU A 174 9.17 1.15 -18.95
C LEU A 174 7.74 1.49 -18.50
N LEU A 175 7.14 2.54 -19.05
CA LEU A 175 5.74 2.88 -18.77
C LEU A 175 4.76 1.84 -19.33
N ALA A 176 5.03 1.29 -20.52
CA ALA A 176 4.21 0.23 -21.09
C ALA A 176 4.33 -1.08 -20.30
N ASP A 177 5.56 -1.47 -19.92
CA ASP A 177 5.82 -2.65 -19.11
C ASP A 177 5.14 -2.52 -17.72
N ALA A 178 5.25 -1.36 -17.07
CA ALA A 178 4.59 -1.09 -15.79
C ALA A 178 3.05 -1.05 -15.90
N ALA A 179 2.49 -0.65 -17.04
CA ALA A 179 1.05 -0.71 -17.27
C ALA A 179 0.56 -2.17 -17.41
N ALA A 180 1.30 -3.00 -18.16
CA ALA A 180 1.00 -4.42 -18.30
C ALA A 180 1.10 -5.17 -16.96
N GLU A 181 2.12 -4.87 -16.16
CA GLU A 181 2.25 -5.46 -14.80
C GLU A 181 1.08 -5.08 -13.89
N ARG A 182 0.58 -3.84 -13.98
CA ARG A 182 -0.59 -3.41 -13.19
C ARG A 182 -1.88 -4.12 -13.61
N GLU A 183 -2.06 -4.36 -14.91
CA GLU A 183 -3.20 -5.10 -15.43
C GLU A 183 -3.16 -6.56 -14.96
N MET A 184 -1.99 -7.22 -15.10
CA MET A 184 -1.80 -8.58 -14.57
C MET A 184 -2.04 -8.67 -13.05
N ALA A 185 -1.54 -7.70 -12.28
CA ALA A 185 -1.76 -7.66 -10.84
C ALA A 185 -3.23 -7.43 -10.46
N ALA A 186 -3.97 -6.66 -11.26
CA ALA A 186 -5.40 -6.46 -11.07
C ALA A 186 -6.19 -7.75 -11.33
N ASP A 187 -5.84 -8.48 -12.39
CA ASP A 187 -6.44 -9.78 -12.72
C ASP A 187 -6.15 -10.82 -11.62
N GLU A 188 -4.90 -10.92 -11.16
CA GLU A 188 -4.50 -11.80 -10.05
C GLU A 188 -5.24 -11.47 -8.75
N TRP A 189 -5.39 -10.19 -8.44
CA TRP A 189 -6.13 -9.76 -7.25
C TRP A 189 -7.61 -10.15 -7.33
N SER A 190 -8.24 -9.98 -8.50
CA SER A 190 -9.64 -10.37 -8.69
C SER A 190 -9.83 -11.89 -8.50
N ALA A 191 -8.93 -12.71 -9.05
CA ALA A 191 -8.93 -14.16 -8.85
C ALA A 191 -8.66 -14.59 -7.40
N VAL A 192 -7.88 -13.81 -6.63
CA VAL A 192 -7.73 -14.04 -5.19
C VAL A 192 -9.03 -13.71 -4.45
N GLN A 193 -9.69 -12.61 -4.81
CA GLN A 193 -10.95 -12.19 -4.19
C GLN A 193 -12.06 -13.22 -4.40
N ASP A 194 -12.16 -13.78 -5.61
CA ASP A 194 -13.14 -14.83 -5.92
C ASP A 194 -12.89 -16.09 -5.07
N ARG A 195 -11.63 -16.56 -4.98
CA ARG A 195 -11.27 -17.72 -4.14
C ARG A 195 -11.55 -17.49 -2.65
N VAL A 196 -11.31 -16.27 -2.15
CA VAL A 196 -11.62 -15.92 -0.76
C VAL A 196 -13.14 -15.96 -0.54
N SER A 197 -13.93 -15.47 -1.50
CA SER A 197 -15.39 -15.50 -1.39
C SER A 197 -15.94 -16.93 -1.37
N GLU A 198 -15.43 -17.81 -2.24
CA GLU A 198 -15.80 -19.22 -2.28
C GLU A 198 -15.44 -19.94 -0.96
N ALA A 199 -14.22 -19.73 -0.44
CA ALA A 199 -13.80 -20.30 0.83
C ALA A 199 -14.63 -19.79 2.02
N MET A 200 -15.09 -18.53 1.99
CA MET A 200 -15.98 -17.99 3.02
C MET A 200 -17.36 -18.63 2.98
N ASP A 201 -17.90 -18.88 1.78
CA ASP A 201 -19.19 -19.55 1.61
C ASP A 201 -19.10 -21.01 2.07
N GLU A 202 -18.04 -21.74 1.70
CA GLU A 202 -17.77 -23.10 2.21
C GLU A 202 -17.69 -23.11 3.74
N ALA A 203 -16.88 -22.24 4.34
CA ALA A 203 -16.76 -22.15 5.80
C ALA A 203 -18.11 -21.84 6.47
N LYS A 204 -18.95 -21.00 5.86
CA LYS A 204 -20.29 -20.71 6.38
C LYS A 204 -21.20 -21.94 6.35
N THR A 205 -21.11 -22.75 5.30
CA THR A 205 -21.85 -24.03 5.24
C THR A 205 -21.37 -25.04 6.28
N GLU A 206 -20.05 -25.12 6.53
CA GLU A 206 -19.49 -25.98 7.57
C GLU A 206 -19.94 -25.53 8.97
N ILE A 207 -19.88 -24.23 9.26
CA ILE A 207 -20.35 -23.67 10.53
C ILE A 207 -21.83 -24.01 10.75
N ALA A 208 -22.69 -23.82 9.74
CA ALA A 208 -24.10 -24.17 9.83
C ALA A 208 -24.31 -25.68 10.09
N SER A 209 -23.50 -26.54 9.49
CA SER A 209 -23.51 -27.99 9.74
C SER A 209 -23.11 -28.32 11.18
N TYR A 210 -22.06 -27.68 11.71
CA TYR A 210 -21.63 -27.86 13.10
C TYR A 210 -22.68 -27.36 14.10
N GLU A 211 -23.30 -26.20 13.84
CA GLU A 211 -24.40 -25.67 14.65
C GLU A 211 -25.60 -26.64 14.68
N ALA A 212 -25.99 -27.19 13.53
CA ALA A 212 -27.06 -28.17 13.44
C ALA A 212 -26.71 -29.48 14.17
N ALA A 213 -25.48 -29.98 14.01
CA ALA A 213 -25.01 -31.17 14.71
C ALA A 213 -24.98 -30.97 16.23
N ALA A 214 -24.55 -29.80 16.68
CA ALA A 214 -24.47 -29.48 18.08
C ALA A 214 -25.85 -29.24 18.72
N ALA A 215 -26.78 -28.62 18.00
CA ALA A 215 -28.19 -28.54 18.39
C ALA A 215 -28.80 -29.95 18.54
N ALA A 216 -28.51 -30.87 17.61
CA ALA A 216 -28.96 -32.26 17.70
C ALA A 216 -28.38 -33.00 18.93
N ILE A 217 -27.12 -32.74 19.29
CA ILE A 217 -26.50 -33.28 20.51
C ILE A 217 -27.17 -32.71 21.76
N ALA A 218 -27.44 -31.40 21.82
CA ALA A 218 -28.13 -30.78 22.94
C ALA A 218 -29.54 -31.36 23.14
N THR A 219 -30.31 -31.54 22.05
CA THR A 219 -31.64 -32.17 22.11
C THR A 219 -31.57 -33.61 22.63
N LYS A 220 -30.60 -34.41 22.17
CA LYS A 220 -30.38 -35.78 22.68
C LYS A 220 -30.03 -35.79 24.17
N TYR A 221 -29.13 -34.92 24.60
CA TYR A 221 -28.74 -34.79 26.01
C TYR A 221 -29.94 -34.45 26.90
N LEU A 222 -30.76 -33.47 26.51
CA LEU A 222 -31.96 -33.10 27.27
C LEU A 222 -33.00 -34.22 27.31
N ALA A 223 -33.15 -34.99 26.24
CA ALA A 223 -34.01 -36.17 26.21
C ALA A 223 -33.53 -37.27 27.18
N GLU A 224 -32.22 -37.50 27.27
CA GLU A 224 -31.64 -38.44 28.24
C GLU A 224 -31.82 -37.96 29.68
N VAL A 225 -31.58 -36.67 29.95
CA VAL A 225 -31.82 -36.06 31.27
C VAL A 225 -33.28 -36.22 31.68
N ARG A 226 -34.22 -35.93 30.77
CA ARG A 226 -35.66 -36.13 31.00
C ARG A 226 -35.98 -37.59 31.33
N LYS A 227 -35.46 -38.55 30.55
CA LYS A 227 -35.65 -39.99 30.81
C LYS A 227 -35.12 -40.38 32.20
N GLY A 228 -33.95 -39.85 32.58
CA GLY A 228 -33.37 -40.04 33.90
C GLY A 228 -34.25 -39.49 35.02
N ILE A 229 -34.79 -38.28 34.83
CA ILE A 229 -35.73 -37.64 35.76
C ILE A 229 -37.00 -38.48 35.92
N LYS A 230 -37.63 -38.87 34.81
CA LYS A 230 -38.86 -39.67 34.80
C LYS A 230 -38.70 -40.97 35.59
N SER A 231 -37.55 -41.62 35.47
CA SER A 231 -37.26 -42.88 36.21
C SER A 231 -37.16 -42.70 37.73
N LYS A 232 -36.82 -41.49 38.20
CA LYS A 232 -36.61 -41.16 39.61
C LYS A 232 -37.76 -40.35 40.22
N LEU A 233 -38.79 -40.02 39.43
CA LEU A 233 -39.87 -39.13 39.85
C LEU A 233 -40.77 -39.81 40.90
N ASN A 234 -41.07 -39.08 41.98
CA ASN A 234 -42.00 -39.49 43.04
C ASN A 234 -42.84 -38.28 43.50
N SER A 235 -43.86 -38.51 44.35
CA SER A 235 -44.77 -37.45 44.82
C SER A 235 -44.07 -36.29 45.54
N ASN A 236 -42.90 -36.54 46.16
CA ASN A 236 -42.21 -35.60 47.04
C ASN A 236 -41.03 -34.88 46.38
N ASN A 237 -40.63 -35.25 45.16
CA ASN A 237 -39.38 -34.77 44.55
C ASN A 237 -39.56 -33.95 43.27
N TYR A 238 -40.78 -33.61 42.87
CA TYR A 238 -41.07 -32.87 41.64
C TYR A 238 -40.20 -31.61 41.47
N HIS A 239 -40.19 -30.72 42.46
CA HIS A 239 -39.43 -29.47 42.39
C HIS A 239 -37.93 -29.70 42.22
N LYS A 240 -37.37 -30.68 42.93
CA LYS A 240 -35.95 -31.04 42.81
C LYS A 240 -35.61 -31.58 41.43
N GLN A 241 -36.52 -32.35 40.82
CA GLN A 241 -36.34 -32.86 39.47
C GLN A 241 -36.50 -31.76 38.41
N LEU A 242 -37.44 -30.84 38.59
CA LEU A 242 -37.61 -29.68 37.73
C LEU A 242 -36.36 -28.78 37.75
N GLU A 243 -35.83 -28.48 38.94
CA GLU A 243 -34.59 -27.72 39.10
C GLU A 243 -33.40 -28.42 38.43
N THR A 244 -33.37 -29.76 38.47
CA THR A 244 -32.33 -30.55 37.78
C THR A 244 -32.43 -30.40 36.26
N TYR A 245 -33.65 -30.38 35.72
CA TYR A 245 -33.88 -30.12 34.29
C TYR A 245 -33.50 -28.68 33.91
N GLU A 246 -33.90 -27.69 34.70
CA GLU A 246 -33.57 -26.28 34.49
C GLU A 246 -32.05 -26.06 34.47
N LYS A 247 -31.32 -26.67 35.41
CA LYS A 247 -29.85 -26.65 35.43
C LYS A 247 -29.24 -27.29 34.19
N ALA A 248 -29.85 -28.34 33.63
CA ALA A 248 -29.38 -28.96 32.39
C ALA A 248 -29.61 -28.04 31.18
N VAL A 249 -30.75 -27.34 31.14
CA VAL A 249 -31.06 -26.34 30.11
C VAL A 249 -30.11 -25.14 30.20
N GLU A 250 -29.86 -24.62 31.40
CA GLU A 250 -28.85 -23.58 31.63
C GLU A 250 -27.45 -24.03 31.22
N PHE A 251 -27.10 -25.30 31.49
CA PHE A 251 -25.82 -25.86 31.08
C PHE A 251 -25.68 -25.88 29.55
N CYS A 252 -26.72 -26.29 28.81
CA CYS A 252 -26.76 -26.21 27.35
C CYS A 252 -26.61 -24.75 26.86
N GLY A 253 -27.33 -23.81 27.47
CA GLY A 253 -27.22 -22.38 27.14
C GLY A 253 -25.82 -21.81 27.38
N LYS A 254 -25.18 -22.13 28.51
CA LYS A 254 -23.79 -21.72 28.82
C LYS A 254 -22.77 -22.31 27.86
N LYS A 255 -23.08 -23.43 27.20
CA LYS A 255 -22.22 -24.07 26.19
C LYS A 255 -22.46 -23.54 24.77
N GLY A 256 -23.35 -22.55 24.60
CA GLY A 256 -23.66 -21.95 23.30
C GLY A 256 -24.80 -22.64 22.56
N TYR A 257 -25.55 -23.52 23.23
CA TYR A 257 -26.67 -24.24 22.64
C TYR A 257 -27.98 -23.78 23.29
N PRO A 258 -28.53 -22.63 22.86
CA PRO A 258 -29.78 -22.13 23.40
C PRO A 258 -30.90 -23.14 23.09
N VAL A 259 -31.58 -23.57 24.14
CA VAL A 259 -32.76 -24.43 24.02
C VAL A 259 -33.94 -23.55 23.65
N GLU A 260 -34.67 -23.93 22.62
CA GLU A 260 -35.86 -23.19 22.20
C GLU A 260 -36.90 -23.16 23.33
N PRO A 261 -37.50 -22.00 23.66
CA PRO A 261 -38.44 -21.88 24.78
C PRO A 261 -39.63 -22.84 24.68
N GLU A 262 -40.04 -23.17 23.45
CA GLU A 262 -41.12 -24.12 23.16
C GLU A 262 -40.81 -25.53 23.65
N ILE A 263 -39.56 -26.00 23.45
CA ILE A 263 -39.10 -27.32 23.91
C ILE A 263 -39.04 -27.35 25.44
N TYR A 264 -38.58 -26.26 26.06
CA TYR A 264 -38.54 -26.15 27.51
C TYR A 264 -39.94 -26.25 28.13
N GLU A 265 -40.91 -25.48 27.61
CA GLU A 265 -42.28 -25.50 28.10
C GLU A 265 -42.99 -26.83 27.80
N SER A 266 -42.72 -27.47 26.65
CA SER A 266 -43.27 -28.78 26.34
C SER A 266 -42.78 -29.85 27.32
N VAL A 267 -41.48 -29.89 27.62
CA VAL A 267 -40.91 -30.86 28.58
C VAL A 267 -41.40 -30.58 30.00
N LYS A 268 -41.58 -29.31 30.36
CA LYS A 268 -42.15 -28.91 31.65
C LYS A 268 -43.60 -29.36 31.80
N ALA A 269 -44.41 -29.26 30.73
CA ALA A 269 -45.77 -29.78 30.70
C ALA A 269 -45.78 -31.32 30.86
N GLU A 270 -44.95 -32.03 30.10
CA GLU A 270 -44.82 -33.48 30.19
C GLU A 270 -44.36 -33.95 31.59
N LEU A 271 -43.42 -33.22 32.23
CA LEU A 271 -42.99 -33.52 33.60
C LEU A 271 -44.12 -33.35 34.62
N LYS A 272 -45.04 -32.39 34.41
CA LYS A 272 -46.24 -32.23 35.26
C LYS A 272 -47.20 -33.40 35.08
N GLU A 273 -47.38 -33.88 33.85
CA GLU A 273 -48.20 -35.05 33.57
C GLU A 273 -47.61 -36.33 34.19
N ASP A 274 -46.31 -36.56 34.00
CA ASP A 274 -45.57 -37.68 34.61
C ASP A 274 -45.66 -37.65 36.14
N TYR A 275 -45.61 -36.45 36.74
CA TYR A 275 -45.79 -36.26 38.18
C TYR A 275 -47.22 -36.62 38.62
N ALA A 276 -48.24 -36.14 37.91
CA ALA A 276 -49.62 -36.47 38.21
C ALA A 276 -49.88 -37.98 38.11
N GLU A 277 -49.22 -38.68 37.17
CA GLU A 277 -49.27 -40.14 37.08
C GLU A 277 -48.55 -40.82 38.26
N ALA A 278 -47.37 -40.34 38.65
CA ALA A 278 -46.62 -40.87 39.80
C ALA A 278 -47.41 -40.73 41.11
N VAL A 279 -48.06 -39.57 41.33
CA VAL A 279 -48.93 -39.33 42.48
C VAL A 279 -50.14 -40.27 42.46
N ARG A 280 -50.80 -40.45 41.31
CA ARG A 280 -51.92 -41.41 41.18
C ARG A 280 -51.49 -42.84 41.52
N LYS A 281 -50.32 -43.27 41.03
CA LYS A 281 -49.77 -44.60 41.35
C LYS A 281 -49.44 -44.75 42.83
N GLU A 282 -48.96 -43.71 43.49
CA GLU A 282 -48.65 -43.73 44.91
C GLU A 282 -49.90 -43.78 45.78
N VAL A 283 -50.93 -42.99 45.44
CA VAL A 283 -52.25 -43.05 46.08
C VAL A 283 -52.88 -44.43 45.93
N GLN A 284 -52.87 -45.00 44.71
CA GLN A 284 -53.37 -46.36 44.47
C GLN A 284 -52.60 -47.41 45.29
N ARG A 285 -51.28 -47.26 45.44
CA ARG A 285 -50.48 -48.17 46.28
C ARG A 285 -50.80 -48.02 47.75
N ALA A 286 -50.99 -46.79 48.24
CA ALA A 286 -51.36 -46.52 49.62
C ALA A 286 -52.76 -47.07 49.94
N GLU A 287 -53.73 -46.90 49.04
CA GLU A 287 -55.06 -47.49 49.15
C GLU A 287 -55.01 -49.02 49.13
N GLN A 288 -54.26 -49.62 48.20
CA GLN A 288 -54.05 -51.08 48.17
C GLN A 288 -53.37 -51.59 49.45
N ALA A 289 -52.42 -50.85 50.00
CA ALA A 289 -51.77 -51.19 51.26
C ALA A 289 -52.77 -51.15 52.43
N ARG A 290 -53.62 -50.11 52.49
CA ARG A 290 -54.68 -49.97 53.49
C ARG A 290 -55.71 -51.10 53.40
N ILE A 291 -56.15 -51.45 52.19
CA ILE A 291 -57.07 -52.58 51.97
C ILE A 291 -56.41 -53.89 52.40
N ARG A 292 -55.13 -54.11 52.06
CA ARG A 292 -54.39 -55.31 52.51
C ARG A 292 -54.24 -55.38 54.02
N GLU A 293 -54.11 -54.24 54.69
CA GLU A 293 -54.05 -54.16 56.15
C GLU A 293 -55.41 -54.49 56.78
N GLN A 294 -56.50 -53.91 56.26
CA GLN A 294 -57.87 -54.25 56.66
C GLN A 294 -58.16 -55.74 56.50
N ILE A 295 -57.82 -56.34 55.34
CA ILE A 295 -58.00 -57.78 55.10
C ILE A 295 -57.18 -58.61 56.11
N LYS A 296 -55.96 -58.19 56.46
CA LYS A 296 -55.15 -58.89 57.47
C LYS A 296 -55.77 -58.81 58.86
N GLU A 297 -56.34 -57.67 59.24
CA GLU A 297 -57.04 -57.49 60.51
C GLU A 297 -58.32 -58.32 60.55
N GLU A 298 -59.13 -58.29 59.50
CA GLU A 298 -60.34 -59.10 59.35
C GLU A 298 -60.01 -60.60 59.41
N GLN A 299 -59.01 -61.08 58.68
CA GLN A 299 -58.57 -62.49 58.75
C GLN A 299 -58.03 -62.88 60.13
N LYS A 300 -57.40 -61.95 60.85
CA LYS A 300 -56.93 -62.21 62.22
C LYS A 300 -58.13 -62.32 63.17
N ALA A 301 -59.12 -61.43 63.03
CA ALA A 301 -60.36 -61.48 63.78
C ALA A 301 -61.15 -62.77 63.49
N GLU A 302 -61.27 -63.18 62.23
CA GLU A 302 -61.90 -64.45 61.84
C GLU A 302 -61.19 -65.65 62.47
N ARG A 303 -59.85 -65.68 62.48
CA ARG A 303 -59.08 -66.76 63.13
C ARG A 303 -59.25 -66.78 64.65
N GLU A 304 -59.35 -65.62 65.29
CA GLU A 304 -59.63 -65.52 66.72
C GLU A 304 -61.05 -66.02 67.03
N LEU A 305 -62.03 -65.65 66.22
CA LEU A 305 -63.42 -66.10 66.32
C LEU A 305 -63.55 -67.62 66.08
N GLU A 306 -62.86 -68.16 65.08
CA GLU A 306 -62.83 -69.60 64.81
C GLU A 306 -62.20 -70.38 65.99
N ARG A 307 -61.17 -69.82 66.63
CA ARG A 307 -60.57 -70.41 67.85
C ARG A 307 -61.54 -70.37 69.02
N GLU A 308 -62.26 -69.28 69.22
CA GLU A 308 -63.29 -69.18 70.26
C GLU A 308 -64.44 -70.16 70.02
N MET A 309 -64.93 -70.27 68.78
CA MET A 309 -65.96 -71.24 68.41
C MET A 309 -65.48 -72.69 68.60
N LYS A 310 -64.23 -73.00 68.25
CA LYS A 310 -63.62 -74.32 68.53
C LYS A 310 -63.48 -74.58 70.03
N ARG A 311 -63.12 -73.58 70.83
CA ARG A 311 -63.11 -73.71 72.31
C ARG A 311 -64.51 -73.96 72.86
N ILE A 312 -65.51 -73.20 72.44
CA ILE A 312 -66.91 -73.38 72.85
C ILE A 312 -67.43 -74.77 72.41
N ALA A 313 -67.10 -75.22 71.20
CA ALA A 313 -67.50 -76.54 70.71
C ALA A 313 -66.81 -77.68 71.50
N ALA A 314 -65.52 -77.53 71.81
CA ALA A 314 -64.79 -78.49 72.64
C ALA A 314 -65.33 -78.51 74.09
N GLU A 315 -65.65 -77.33 74.65
CA GLU A 315 -66.32 -77.22 75.96
C GLU A 315 -67.70 -77.88 75.93
N ARG A 316 -68.51 -77.67 74.88
CA ARG A 316 -69.80 -78.35 74.70
C ARG A 316 -69.65 -79.87 74.63
N GLN A 317 -68.72 -80.37 73.81
CA GLN A 317 -68.47 -81.82 73.72
C GLN A 317 -67.96 -82.42 75.04
N ALA A 318 -67.10 -81.69 75.77
CA ALA A 318 -66.64 -82.13 77.08
C ALA A 318 -67.78 -82.16 78.10
N ILE A 319 -68.66 -81.16 78.10
CA ILE A 319 -69.84 -81.11 78.98
C ILE A 319 -70.83 -82.21 78.60
N GLU A 320 -71.14 -82.42 77.31
CA GLU A 320 -72.02 -83.50 76.84
C GLU A 320 -71.47 -84.87 77.22
N LYS A 321 -70.16 -85.09 77.09
CA LYS A 321 -69.51 -86.34 77.49
C LYS A 321 -69.54 -86.54 79.01
N ALA A 322 -69.29 -85.49 79.79
CA ALA A 322 -69.44 -85.52 81.24
C ALA A 322 -70.90 -85.76 81.67
N LEU A 323 -71.88 -85.21 80.94
CA LEU A 323 -73.31 -85.46 81.16
C LEU A 323 -73.70 -86.90 80.82
N ALA A 324 -73.14 -87.46 79.75
CA ALA A 324 -73.34 -88.86 79.38
C ALA A 324 -72.70 -89.82 80.39
N GLU A 325 -71.49 -89.51 80.88
CA GLU A 325 -70.82 -90.27 81.95
C GLU A 325 -71.57 -90.14 83.29
N ALA A 326 -72.06 -88.94 83.64
CA ALA A 326 -72.89 -88.73 84.82
C ALA A 326 -74.24 -89.46 84.73
N LEU A 327 -74.90 -89.45 83.56
CA LEU A 327 -76.14 -90.21 83.32
C LEU A 327 -75.90 -91.73 83.32
N ALA A 328 -74.71 -92.19 82.96
CA ALA A 328 -74.33 -93.60 83.03
C ALA A 328 -73.96 -94.04 84.47
N GLN A 329 -73.47 -93.13 85.31
CA GLN A 329 -73.19 -93.38 86.73
C GLN A 329 -74.42 -93.16 87.63
N SER A 330 -75.38 -92.32 87.24
CA SER A 330 -76.57 -91.98 88.03
C SER A 330 -77.74 -92.96 87.85
N GLN A 331 -77.49 -94.27 87.81
CA GLN A 331 -78.55 -95.24 88.08
C GLN A 331 -78.85 -95.35 89.58
N ASP A 332 -77.95 -94.93 90.47
CA ASP A 332 -78.18 -94.86 91.90
C ASP A 332 -77.51 -93.61 92.50
N GLU A 333 -78.32 -92.70 93.05
CA GLU A 333 -77.96 -91.54 93.89
C GLU A 333 -77.01 -90.49 93.28
N HIS A 334 -77.53 -89.44 92.62
CA HIS A 334 -77.02 -88.03 92.67
C HIS A 334 -77.81 -87.16 91.66
N SER A 335 -79.05 -86.78 91.98
CA SER A 335 -79.90 -85.95 91.11
C SER A 335 -79.45 -84.48 91.01
N ALA A 336 -78.70 -83.98 92.00
CA ALA A 336 -78.31 -82.56 92.09
C ALA A 336 -77.16 -82.19 91.13
N GLU A 337 -76.19 -83.08 90.89
CA GLU A 337 -75.08 -82.83 89.95
C GLU A 337 -75.55 -82.81 88.49
N VAL A 338 -76.55 -83.63 88.16
CA VAL A 338 -77.15 -83.66 86.82
C VAL A 338 -77.90 -82.34 86.53
N GLU A 339 -78.56 -81.74 87.51
CA GLU A 339 -79.21 -80.43 87.35
C GLU A 339 -78.20 -79.28 87.23
N GLU A 340 -77.10 -79.30 88.00
CA GLU A 340 -76.04 -78.29 87.91
C GLU A 340 -75.32 -78.35 86.55
N LEU A 341 -75.07 -79.54 86.01
CA LEU A 341 -74.50 -79.73 84.67
C LEU A 341 -75.46 -79.29 83.55
N ARG A 342 -76.77 -79.57 83.69
CA ARG A 342 -77.78 -79.04 82.76
C ARG A 342 -77.85 -77.52 82.78
N ARG A 343 -77.74 -76.90 83.97
CA ARG A 343 -77.68 -75.44 84.11
C ARG A 343 -76.44 -74.87 83.42
N ARG A 344 -75.27 -75.48 83.59
CA ARG A 344 -74.03 -75.05 82.91
C ARG A 344 -74.11 -75.21 81.40
N LEU A 345 -74.73 -76.29 80.90
CA LEU A 345 -74.94 -76.49 79.47
C LEU A 345 -75.89 -75.42 78.90
N GLN A 346 -76.98 -75.12 79.59
CA GLN A 346 -77.92 -74.07 79.18
C GLN A 346 -77.30 -72.67 79.24
N GLU A 347 -76.43 -72.41 80.23
CA GLU A 347 -75.68 -71.15 80.30
C GLU A 347 -74.66 -71.05 79.15
N ALA A 348 -73.97 -72.13 78.80
CA ALA A 348 -73.07 -72.21 77.64
C ALA A 348 -73.81 -72.09 76.29
N GLU A 349 -75.02 -72.63 76.18
CA GLU A 349 -75.90 -72.45 75.02
C GLU A 349 -76.38 -71.00 74.90
N SER A 350 -76.80 -70.39 76.00
CA SER A 350 -77.22 -68.99 76.02
C SER A 350 -76.06 -68.03 75.71
N LYS A 351 -74.85 -68.32 76.19
CA LYS A 351 -73.63 -67.57 75.86
C LYS A 351 -73.27 -67.74 74.39
N GLY A 352 -73.37 -68.95 73.84
CA GLY A 352 -73.16 -69.20 72.41
C GLY A 352 -74.21 -68.52 71.52
N GLN A 353 -75.48 -68.52 71.91
CA GLN A 353 -76.54 -67.81 71.20
C GLN A 353 -76.38 -66.29 71.28
N ARG A 354 -75.94 -65.74 72.43
CA ARG A 354 -75.63 -64.31 72.56
C ARG A 354 -74.46 -63.89 71.70
N ALA A 355 -73.39 -64.69 71.67
CA ALA A 355 -72.25 -64.46 70.78
C ALA A 355 -72.69 -64.47 69.31
N MET A 356 -73.53 -65.44 68.91
CA MET A 356 -74.12 -65.51 67.57
C MET A 356 -75.05 -64.34 67.25
N SER A 357 -75.81 -63.82 68.22
CA SER A 357 -76.73 -62.69 68.02
C SER A 357 -76.06 -61.32 68.06
N MET A 358 -74.85 -61.20 68.60
CA MET A 358 -74.02 -59.99 68.49
C MET A 358 -73.23 -59.95 67.16
N LEU A 359 -73.30 -61.01 66.35
CA LEU A 359 -72.62 -61.18 65.07
C LEU A 359 -73.52 -60.93 63.84
N ALA A 360 -74.82 -60.67 64.04
CA ALA A 360 -75.79 -60.26 63.01
C ALA A 360 -76.13 -58.78 63.20
#